data_AF-A0A0A1HTX2-F1
#
_entry.id   AF-A0A0A1HTX2-F1
#
_cell.length_a   1.000
_cell.length_b   1.000
_cell.length_c   1.000
_cell.angle_alpha   90.00
_cell.angle_beta   90.00
_cell.angle_gamma   90.00
#
_symmetry.space_group_name_H-M   'P 1'
#
loop_
_entity.id
_entity.type
_entity.pdbx_description
1 polymer ?
#
loop_
_entity_poly.entity_id
_entity_poly.type
_entity_poly.pdbx_seq_one_letter_code
_entity_poly.pdbx_strand_id
1 'polypeptide(L)' 'MLKTNHKVSDRSEAVYLNIIGSMVNLFLDKSPSGKPLSVFQSQAAIVDALTAHYKNVPGITKRTLDEKFAAGKRSLINQ' A
#
# COMPACT_ATOMS: atom_id res chain seq x y z
N MET A 1 -23.18 -14.93 -25.87
CA MET A 1 -21.96 -14.92 -25.03
C MET A 1 -21.35 -13.53 -25.08
N LEU A 2 -21.47 -12.72 -24.02
CA LEU A 2 -20.67 -11.51 -23.82
C LEU A 2 -20.40 -11.40 -22.32
N LYS A 3 -19.24 -11.94 -21.88
CA LYS A 3 -18.77 -11.75 -20.50
C LYS A 3 -18.26 -10.31 -20.40
N THR A 4 -19.06 -9.42 -19.82
CA THR A 4 -18.64 -8.08 -19.41
C THR A 4 -17.67 -8.20 -18.23
N ASN A 5 -16.40 -8.48 -18.51
CA ASN A 5 -15.41 -8.71 -17.46
C ASN A 5 -14.05 -8.06 -17.74
N HIS A 6 -14.04 -6.85 -18.29
CA HIS A 6 -12.82 -6.07 -18.53
C HIS A 6 -13.02 -4.64 -18.05
N LYS A 7 -12.08 -4.14 -17.23
CA LYS A 7 -12.11 -2.86 -16.48
C LYS A 7 -12.93 -2.86 -15.17
N VAL A 8 -12.42 -3.49 -14.11
CA VAL A 8 -12.13 -2.62 -12.96
C VAL A 8 -11.07 -1.67 -13.51
N SER A 9 -11.49 -0.49 -13.96
CA SER A 9 -10.73 0.30 -14.92
C SER A 9 -9.28 0.53 -14.45
N ASP A 10 -8.30 0.58 -15.34
CA ASP A 10 -6.89 0.85 -14.98
C ASP A 10 -6.78 2.08 -14.06
N ARG A 11 -7.72 3.03 -14.19
CA ARG A 11 -7.91 4.17 -13.29
C ARG A 11 -8.28 3.77 -11.86
N SER A 12 -9.20 2.84 -11.66
CA SER A 12 -9.57 2.31 -10.35
C SER A 12 -8.40 1.60 -9.67
N GLU A 13 -7.60 0.82 -10.43
CA GLU A 13 -6.38 0.21 -9.88
C GLU A 13 -5.33 1.26 -9.50
N ALA A 14 -5.11 2.26 -10.36
CA ALA A 14 -4.21 3.38 -10.05
C ALA A 14 -4.65 4.14 -8.79
N VAL A 15 -5.95 4.37 -8.60
CA VAL A 15 -6.48 4.99 -7.37
C VAL A 15 -6.17 4.13 -6.14
N TYR A 16 -6.36 2.80 -6.21
CA TYR A 16 -6.00 1.94 -5.08
C TYR A 16 -4.50 1.95 -4.78
N LEU A 17 -3.66 1.93 -5.81
CA LEU A 17 -2.21 2.02 -5.65
C LEU A 17 -1.79 3.36 -5.05
N ASN A 18 -2.43 4.47 -5.45
CA ASN A 18 -2.18 5.79 -4.86
C ASN A 18 -2.58 5.85 -3.38
N ILE A 19 -3.73 5.28 -3.01
CA ILE A 19 -4.15 5.18 -1.60
C ILE A 19 -3.14 4.36 -0.80
N ILE A 20 -2.74 3.19 -1.29
CA ILE A 20 -1.76 2.33 -0.61
C ILE A 20 -0.42 3.06 -0.45
N GLY A 21 0.11 3.64 -1.54
CA GLY A 21 1.39 4.35 -1.52
C GLY A 21 1.38 5.54 -0.57
N SER A 22 0.29 6.33 -0.57
CA SER A 22 0.16 7.50 0.29
C SER A 22 0.04 7.13 1.76
N MET A 23 -0.69 6.06 2.11
CA MET A 23 -0.73 5.54 3.48
C MET A 23 0.64 5.07 3.96
N VAL A 24 1.39 4.35 3.11
CA VAL A 24 2.75 3.90 3.45
C VAL A 24 3.67 5.09 3.70
N ASN A 25 3.62 6.11 2.84
CA ASN A 25 4.40 7.33 3.05
C ASN A 25 3.99 8.03 4.35
N LEU A 26 2.69 8.21 4.60
CA LEU A 26 2.16 8.87 5.80
C LEU A 26 2.60 8.16 7.09
N PHE A 27 2.61 6.83 7.12
CA PHE A 27 3.08 6.09 8.29
C PHE A 27 4.56 6.32 8.58
N LEU A 28 5.37 6.55 7.55
CA LEU A 28 6.81 6.77 7.67
C LEU A 28 7.19 8.25 7.79
N ASP A 29 6.20 9.14 7.69
CA ASP A 29 6.41 10.57 7.69
C ASP A 29 6.46 11.16 9.11
N LYS A 30 6.82 12.43 9.19
CA LYS A 30 6.88 13.22 10.41
C LYS A 30 6.00 14.45 10.28
N SER A 31 5.46 14.91 11.40
CA SER A 31 4.82 16.22 11.48
C SER A 31 5.82 17.32 11.11
N PRO A 32 5.35 18.55 10.79
CA PRO A 32 6.24 19.69 10.57
C PRO A 32 7.19 19.99 11.75
N SER A 33 6.80 19.61 12.98
CA SER A 33 7.63 19.70 14.18
C SER A 33 8.58 18.51 14.38
N GLY A 34 8.67 17.59 13.42
CA GLY A 34 9.57 16.44 13.43
C GLY A 34 9.08 15.21 14.20
N LYS A 35 7.85 15.21 14.72
CA LYS A 35 7.29 14.06 15.44
C LYS A 35 6.85 12.98 14.44
N PRO A 36 7.31 11.72 14.57
CA PRO A 36 6.82 10.62 13.72
C PRO A 36 5.29 10.51 13.75
N LEU A 37 4.68 10.32 12.58
CA LEU A 37 3.22 10.16 12.48
C LEU A 37 2.77 8.74 12.84
N SER A 38 3.68 7.77 12.87
CA SER A 38 3.43 6.42 13.39
C SER A 38 4.63 5.89 14.19
N VAL A 39 4.45 4.71 14.80
CA VAL A 39 5.50 3.97 15.50
C VAL A 39 6.45 3.21 14.54
N PHE A 40 6.07 3.06 13.28
CA PHE A 40 6.83 2.32 12.29
C PHE A 40 7.97 3.17 11.73
N GLN A 41 9.17 2.58 11.65
CA GLN A 41 10.37 3.26 11.16
C GLN A 41 10.79 2.82 9.76
N SER A 42 10.16 1.77 9.23
CA SER A 42 10.49 1.23 7.91
C SER A 42 9.27 0.55 7.28
N GLN A 43 9.30 0.42 5.94
CA GLN A 43 8.28 -0.34 5.24
C GLN A 43 8.26 -1.81 5.69
N ALA A 44 9.43 -2.39 5.98
CA ALA A 44 9.51 -3.76 6.50
C ALA A 44 8.76 -3.92 7.83
N ALA A 45 8.90 -2.96 8.76
CA ALA A 45 8.16 -2.99 10.03
C ALA A 45 6.63 -2.92 9.82
N ILE A 46 6.16 -2.18 8.81
CA ILE A 46 4.74 -2.14 8.44
C ILE A 46 4.28 -3.50 7.91
N VAL A 47 5.10 -4.14 7.05
CA VAL A 47 4.80 -5.46 6.49
C VAL A 47 4.75 -6.53 7.58
N ASP A 48 5.73 -6.53 8.49
CA ASP A 48 5.79 -7.45 9.62
C ASP A 48 4.56 -7.29 10.52
N ALA A 49 4.18 -6.04 10.84
CA ALA A 49 2.98 -5.77 11.62
C ALA A 49 1.71 -6.27 10.90
N LEU A 50 1.52 -5.95 9.62
CA LEU A 50 0.34 -6.37 8.86
C LEU A 50 0.23 -7.90 8.78
N THR A 51 1.33 -8.59 8.51
CA THR A 51 1.34 -10.06 8.42
C THR A 51 1.13 -10.74 9.77
N ALA A 52 1.65 -10.17 10.86
CA ALA A 52 1.41 -10.67 12.22
C ALA A 52 -0.06 -10.50 12.65
N HIS A 53 -0.66 -9.34 12.38
CA HIS A 53 -2.02 -9.01 12.79
C HIS A 53 -3.10 -9.63 11.89
N TYR A 54 -2.85 -9.80 10.59
CA TYR A 54 -3.85 -10.21 9.60
C TYR A 54 -3.50 -11.52 8.88
N LYS A 55 -2.82 -12.44 9.57
CA LYS A 55 -2.33 -13.73 9.05
C LYS A 55 -3.35 -14.60 8.28
N ASN A 56 -4.65 -14.44 8.54
CA ASN A 56 -5.71 -15.22 7.91
C ASN A 56 -6.49 -14.45 6.84
N VAL A 57 -6.09 -13.20 6.53
CA VAL A 57 -6.74 -12.40 5.50
C VAL A 57 -6.11 -12.71 4.14
N PRO A 58 -6.86 -13.25 3.17
CA PRO A 58 -6.33 -13.54 1.84
C PRO A 58 -5.68 -12.31 1.21
N GLY A 59 -4.50 -12.49 0.63
CA GLY A 59 -3.74 -11.39 0.01
C GLY A 59 -2.89 -10.57 0.98
N ILE A 60 -2.96 -10.79 2.29
CA ILE A 60 -2.07 -10.13 3.27
C ILE A 60 -0.86 -11.03 3.56
N THR A 61 -0.08 -11.28 2.52
CA THR A 61 1.21 -11.98 2.63
C THR A 61 2.35 -10.98 2.52
N LYS A 62 3.52 -11.31 3.09
CA LYS A 62 4.73 -10.47 2.95
C LYS A 62 4.99 -10.12 1.48
N ARG A 63 4.94 -11.13 0.61
CA ARG A 63 5.15 -10.97 -0.82
C ARG A 63 4.14 -10.00 -1.46
N THR A 64 2.85 -10.20 -1.22
CA THR A 64 1.80 -9.34 -1.82
C THR A 64 1.90 -7.90 -1.33
N LEU A 65 2.18 -7.71 -0.04
CA LEU A 65 2.38 -6.37 0.53
C LEU A 65 3.61 -5.69 -0.07
N ASP A 66 4.74 -6.38 -0.16
CA ASP A 66 5.96 -5.85 -0.78
C ASP A 66 5.69 -5.42 -2.23
N GLU A 67 5.01 -6.26 -3.02
CA GLU A 67 4.61 -5.97 -4.40
C GLU A 67 3.69 -4.74 -4.49
N LYS A 68 2.63 -4.68 -3.67
CA LYS A 68 1.65 -3.57 -3.70
C LYS A 68 2.22 -2.26 -3.16
N PHE A 69 3.08 -2.30 -2.15
CA PHE A 69 3.75 -1.10 -1.63
C PHE A 69 4.73 -0.53 -2.65
N ALA A 70 5.51 -1.39 -3.33
CA ALA A 70 6.39 -0.96 -4.41
C ALA A 70 5.60 -0.36 -5.58
N ALA A 71 4.51 -1.01 -6.00
CA ALA A 71 3.63 -0.50 -7.05
C ALA A 71 2.96 0.84 -6.66
N GLY A 72 2.47 0.96 -5.42
CA GLY A 72 1.88 2.20 -4.90
C GLY A 72 2.86 3.37 -4.91
N LYS A 73 4.09 3.16 -4.45
CA LYS A 73 5.14 4.19 -4.51
C LYS A 73 5.46 4.64 -5.92
N ARG A 74 5.59 3.69 -6.86
CA ARG A 74 5.80 4.01 -8.29
C ARG A 74 4.63 4.78 -8.88
N SER A 75 3.40 4.39 -8.52
CA SER A 75 2.17 5.05 -8.99
C SER A 75 2.11 6.51 -8.60
N LEU A 76 2.63 6.88 -7.41
CA LEU A 76 2.72 8.27 -6.96
C LEU A 76 3.82 9.08 -7.66
N ILE A 77 4.94 8.45 -8.02
CA ILE A 77 6.05 9.10 -8.75
C ILE A 77 5.65 9.38 -10.21
N ASN A 78 4.81 8.54 -10.78
CA ASN A 78 4.40 8.60 -12.18
C ASN A 78 3.08 9.37 -12.42
N GLN A 79 2.58 10.12 -11.42
CA GLN A 79 1.51 11.12 -11.62
C GLN A 79 2.10 12.42 -12.15
#